data_AF-A0AA46BP56-F1
#
_entry.id   AF-A0AA46BP56-F1
#
_cell.length_a   1.000
_cell.length_b   1.000
_cell.length_c   1.000
_cell.angle_alpha   90.00
_cell.angle_beta   90.00
_cell.angle_gamma   90.00
#
_symmetry.space_group_name_H-M   'P 1'
#
loop_
_entity.id
_entity.type
_entity.pdbx_description
1 polymer ?
#
loop_
_entity_poly.entity_id
_entity_poly.type
_entity_poly.pdbx_seq_one_letter_code
_entity_poly.pdbx_strand_id
1 'polypeptide(L)'
;MKNTHARALAAVSAMSLALSVTTGTTSAWANRLHHGTTAASPAPIATHTWSHLAGPTSKAQLQAALTTAGVEKKRIDVLLKHADQFTAAIHPVKLSGTFIPLPFTKKYDVYDLQEKWNKKHPNFHGYNCRITAYSLMGPHITVGKNPAPTPAHPDLFLDEESLKTDPSALIGGQNINAFKNIFTTIPTTHTTSTKTHVETVQAAWKKRGVTFTGNTKARLISVFQHNNIDKDDLFIGHTGVAFPQNDGRVLFVEKLAFQEPYVTTMFANRTELANYLFKQYDLNNPDLGLAKPIIMENDKLMEGAPSAA
;
A
#
# COMPACT_ATOMS: atom_id res chain seq x y z
N MET A 1 20.86 -41.95 60.42
CA MET A 1 20.38 -42.81 59.31
C MET A 1 20.89 -42.22 57.99
N LYS A 2 21.85 -42.94 57.37
CA LYS A 2 22.45 -42.84 56.01
C LYS A 2 22.69 -41.41 55.47
N ASN A 3 23.88 -40.78 55.44
CA ASN A 3 25.29 -41.20 55.23
C ASN A 3 25.54 -42.07 54.00
N THR A 4 26.27 -41.53 53.00
CA THR A 4 27.57 -41.99 52.46
C THR A 4 27.94 -41.19 51.19
N HIS A 5 28.96 -40.30 51.25
CA HIS A 5 30.35 -40.43 50.71
C HIS A 5 30.47 -40.11 49.20
N ALA A 6 31.13 -39.05 48.72
CA ALA A 6 32.52 -38.56 48.88
C ALA A 6 33.53 -39.14 47.85
N ARG A 7 34.07 -38.22 47.01
CA ARG A 7 35.48 -38.08 46.54
C ARG A 7 36.06 -39.18 45.62
N ALA A 8 37.07 -39.01 44.76
CA ALA A 8 38.17 -38.05 44.55
C ALA A 8 38.64 -38.16 43.07
N LEU A 9 39.00 -37.06 42.39
CA LEU A 9 40.36 -36.61 42.00
C LEU A 9 41.28 -37.57 41.19
N ALA A 10 41.62 -37.09 39.99
CA ALA A 10 42.94 -37.03 39.31
C ALA A 10 43.79 -38.30 39.06
N ALA A 11 44.18 -38.52 37.80
CA ALA A 11 45.56 -38.83 37.42
C ALA A 11 45.79 -38.67 35.90
N VAL A 12 46.95 -38.10 35.57
CA VAL A 12 47.53 -37.86 34.25
C VAL A 12 48.24 -39.11 33.76
N SER A 13 48.16 -39.43 32.46
CA SER A 13 49.30 -40.02 31.72
C SER A 13 49.12 -39.87 30.22
N ALA A 14 50.09 -39.19 29.61
CA ALA A 14 50.31 -39.15 28.19
C ALA A 14 51.04 -40.43 27.74
N MET A 15 50.64 -41.00 26.60
CA MET A 15 51.55 -41.82 25.81
C MET A 15 51.17 -41.74 24.33
N SER A 16 52.08 -41.15 23.58
CA SER A 16 52.08 -41.01 22.14
C SER A 16 52.35 -42.37 21.48
N LEU A 17 51.57 -42.73 20.45
CA LEU A 17 52.05 -43.62 19.40
C LEU A 17 51.51 -43.12 18.05
N ALA A 18 52.42 -42.90 17.12
CA ALA A 18 52.16 -42.35 15.81
C ALA A 18 52.14 -43.46 14.73
N LEU A 19 51.56 -43.10 13.59
CA LEU A 19 51.51 -43.75 12.28
C LEU A 19 50.54 -44.92 12.08
N SER A 20 49.47 -44.64 11.33
CA SER A 20 49.45 -44.97 9.89
C SER A 20 48.36 -44.16 9.17
N VAL A 21 48.76 -43.42 8.14
CA VAL A 21 47.85 -42.72 7.23
C VAL A 21 47.16 -43.75 6.34
N THR A 22 45.84 -43.84 6.44
CA THR A 22 45.00 -44.31 5.34
C THR A 22 43.89 -43.28 5.14
N THR A 23 43.92 -42.66 3.97
CA THR A 23 42.99 -41.64 3.48
C THR A 23 41.54 -42.13 3.54
N GLY A 24 40.70 -41.43 4.31
CA GLY A 24 39.28 -41.72 4.43
C GLY A 24 38.51 -40.57 5.07
N THR A 25 38.13 -39.59 4.24
CA THR A 25 36.98 -38.67 4.41
C THR A 25 36.66 -38.16 5.82
N THR A 26 37.25 -37.04 6.24
CA THR A 26 36.75 -36.23 7.36
C THR A 26 36.19 -34.90 6.86
N SER A 27 34.89 -34.84 6.58
CA SER A 27 34.13 -33.58 6.60
C SER A 27 32.61 -33.81 6.66
N ALA A 28 32.13 -34.68 7.55
CA ALA A 28 30.69 -34.89 7.77
C ALA A 28 30.11 -34.08 8.96
N TRP A 29 30.95 -33.36 9.71
CA TRP A 29 30.54 -32.58 10.89
C TRP A 29 30.82 -31.07 10.80
N ALA A 30 31.40 -30.59 9.69
CA ALA A 30 31.66 -29.16 9.47
C ALA A 30 30.69 -28.49 8.46
N ASN A 31 29.80 -29.26 7.82
CA ASN A 31 28.89 -28.74 6.77
C ASN A 31 27.43 -28.60 7.21
N ARG A 32 27.12 -28.66 8.51
CA ARG A 32 25.75 -28.63 9.02
C ARG A 32 25.36 -27.30 9.69
N LEU A 33 25.92 -26.18 9.22
CA LEU A 33 25.52 -24.81 9.61
C LEU A 33 25.46 -23.82 8.43
N HIS A 34 25.39 -24.30 7.19
CA HIS A 34 25.14 -23.46 6.00
C HIS A 34 24.04 -24.06 5.12
N HIS A 35 22.91 -24.42 5.72
CA HIS A 35 21.63 -24.36 5.01
C HIS A 35 20.92 -23.12 5.52
N GLY A 36 21.12 -22.02 4.81
CA GLY A 36 20.16 -20.93 4.86
C GLY A 36 18.81 -21.53 4.52
N THR A 37 17.91 -21.53 5.50
CA THR A 37 16.49 -21.79 5.25
C THR A 37 16.05 -20.73 4.26
N THR A 38 15.99 -21.05 2.97
CA THR A 38 15.17 -20.29 2.03
C THR A 38 13.79 -20.30 2.64
N ALA A 39 13.38 -19.17 3.24
CA ALA A 39 12.05 -19.01 3.77
C ALA A 39 11.07 -19.39 2.67
N ALA A 40 10.21 -20.38 2.94
CA ALA A 40 9.22 -20.82 1.97
C ALA A 40 8.40 -19.60 1.52
N SER A 41 8.15 -19.47 0.22
CA SER A 41 7.31 -18.40 -0.30
C SER A 41 5.94 -18.41 0.40
N PRO A 42 5.40 -17.25 0.80
CA PRO A 42 4.09 -17.19 1.43
C PRO A 42 3.00 -17.83 0.57
N ALA A 43 2.01 -18.45 1.19
CA ALA A 43 0.87 -19.02 0.48
C ALA A 43 0.16 -17.93 -0.37
N PRO A 44 -0.38 -18.26 -1.56
CA PRO A 44 -1.14 -17.31 -2.36
C PRO A 44 -2.32 -16.72 -1.58
N ILE A 45 -2.64 -15.45 -1.83
CA ILE A 45 -3.82 -14.79 -1.28
C ILE A 45 -5.05 -15.34 -2.02
N ALA A 46 -6.08 -15.78 -1.29
CA ALA A 46 -7.31 -16.28 -1.89
C ALA A 46 -8.17 -15.15 -2.49
N THR A 47 -8.93 -15.44 -3.54
CA THR A 47 -9.90 -14.50 -4.13
C THR A 47 -10.99 -14.13 -3.13
N HIS A 48 -11.55 -12.93 -3.25
CA HIS A 48 -12.60 -12.40 -2.36
C HIS A 48 -12.19 -12.39 -0.89
N THR A 49 -10.92 -12.11 -0.62
CA THR A 49 -10.41 -11.92 0.73
C THR A 49 -9.76 -10.56 0.90
N TRP A 50 -9.66 -10.10 2.14
CA TRP A 50 -9.06 -8.83 2.47
C TRP A 50 -8.34 -8.89 3.83
N SER A 51 -7.44 -7.95 4.09
CA SER A 51 -6.69 -7.83 5.35
C SER A 51 -6.41 -6.38 5.72
N HIS A 52 -6.21 -6.12 7.01
CA HIS A 52 -5.74 -4.82 7.52
C HIS A 52 -4.20 -4.68 7.52
N LEU A 53 -3.48 -5.69 7.03
CA LEU A 53 -2.02 -5.77 7.13
C LEU A 53 -1.51 -5.65 8.57
N ALA A 54 -2.28 -6.10 9.56
CA ALA A 54 -1.93 -5.96 10.98
C ALA A 54 -1.06 -7.11 11.52
N GLY A 55 -0.76 -8.12 10.71
CA GLY A 55 -0.07 -9.34 11.14
C GLY A 55 1.01 -9.80 10.16
N PRO A 56 1.97 -10.62 10.63
CA PRO A 56 3.13 -11.03 9.82
C PRO A 56 2.72 -11.83 8.58
N THR A 57 1.67 -12.65 8.67
CA THR A 57 1.21 -13.48 7.56
C THR A 57 0.70 -12.64 6.38
N SER A 58 -0.25 -11.73 6.61
CA SER A 58 -0.78 -10.91 5.51
C SER A 58 0.26 -9.96 4.92
N LYS A 59 1.17 -9.44 5.74
CA LYS A 59 2.30 -8.62 5.26
C LYS A 59 3.27 -9.42 4.39
N ALA A 60 3.62 -10.65 4.79
CA ALA A 60 4.50 -11.50 3.99
C ALA A 60 3.87 -11.83 2.63
N GLN A 61 2.58 -12.17 2.62
CA GLN A 61 1.83 -12.42 1.39
C GLN A 61 1.79 -11.18 0.48
N LEU A 62 1.51 -10.00 1.04
CA LEU A 62 1.54 -8.75 0.27
C LEU A 62 2.94 -8.42 -0.26
N GLN A 63 3.98 -8.57 0.57
CA GLN A 63 5.38 -8.34 0.16
C GLN A 63 5.75 -9.21 -1.04
N ALA A 64 5.39 -10.49 -1.03
CA ALA A 64 5.63 -11.39 -2.15
C ALA A 64 4.88 -10.95 -3.43
N ALA A 65 3.61 -10.53 -3.30
CA ALA A 65 2.82 -10.04 -4.42
C ALA A 65 3.38 -8.73 -5.02
N LEU A 66 3.76 -7.77 -4.18
CA LEU A 66 4.37 -6.50 -4.61
C LEU A 66 5.72 -6.72 -5.29
N THR A 67 6.55 -7.61 -4.74
CA THR A 67 7.84 -7.98 -5.35
C THR A 67 7.62 -8.58 -6.74
N THR A 68 6.66 -9.50 -6.87
CA THR A 68 6.28 -10.11 -8.15
C THR A 68 5.73 -9.09 -9.16
N ALA A 69 5.06 -8.04 -8.67
CA ALA A 69 4.57 -6.94 -9.49
C ALA A 69 5.66 -5.95 -9.93
N GLY A 70 6.90 -6.09 -9.44
CA GLY A 70 8.02 -5.22 -9.77
C GLY A 70 8.12 -3.96 -8.91
N VAL A 71 7.47 -3.93 -7.74
CA VAL A 71 7.60 -2.80 -6.80
C VAL A 71 8.94 -2.89 -6.06
N GLU A 72 9.66 -1.76 -6.00
CA GLU A 72 10.97 -1.69 -5.35
C GLU A 72 10.90 -2.06 -3.86
N LYS A 73 11.82 -2.91 -3.39
CA LYS A 73 11.85 -3.40 -1.99
C LYS A 73 11.72 -2.27 -0.95
N LYS A 74 12.47 -1.17 -1.11
CA LYS A 74 12.44 -0.04 -0.18
C LYS A 74 11.04 0.60 -0.05
N ARG A 75 10.20 0.53 -1.08
CA ARG A 75 8.81 1.05 -1.05
C ARG A 75 7.87 0.10 -0.33
N ILE A 76 8.07 -1.20 -0.54
CA ILE A 76 7.39 -2.24 0.22
C ILE A 76 7.71 -2.08 1.70
N ASP A 77 8.99 -1.90 2.05
CA ASP A 77 9.43 -1.70 3.44
C ASP A 77 8.77 -0.46 4.07
N VAL A 78 8.66 0.65 3.33
CA VAL A 78 7.96 1.87 3.78
C VAL A 78 6.47 1.61 4.05
N LEU A 79 5.76 0.99 3.09
CA LEU A 79 4.34 0.63 3.26
C LEU A 79 4.11 -0.21 4.52
N LEU A 80 4.91 -1.27 4.69
CA LEU A 80 4.77 -2.18 5.83
C LEU A 80 5.10 -1.48 7.16
N LYS A 81 6.12 -0.62 7.18
CA LYS A 81 6.47 0.20 8.35
C LYS A 81 5.35 1.17 8.71
N HIS A 82 4.71 1.82 7.74
CA HIS A 82 3.59 2.73 8.00
C HIS A 82 2.35 1.97 8.50
N ALA A 83 2.09 0.76 8.00
CA ALA A 83 1.04 -0.11 8.52
C ALA A 83 1.31 -0.56 9.96
N ASP A 84 2.57 -0.86 10.30
CA ASP A 84 3.00 -1.15 11.67
C ASP A 84 2.83 0.04 12.61
N GLN A 85 3.24 1.22 12.18
CA GLN A 85 3.08 2.44 12.96
C GLN A 85 1.61 2.70 13.29
N PHE A 86 0.72 2.58 12.30
CA PHE A 86 -0.72 2.74 12.51
C PHE A 86 -1.27 1.70 13.49
N THR A 87 -0.96 0.41 13.26
CA THR A 87 -1.43 -0.69 14.12
C THR A 87 -0.95 -0.54 15.56
N ALA A 88 0.29 -0.09 15.77
CA ALA A 88 0.85 0.17 17.09
C ALA A 88 0.18 1.37 17.79
N ALA A 89 -0.14 2.43 17.05
CA ALA A 89 -0.75 3.64 17.61
C ALA A 89 -2.17 3.41 18.12
N ILE A 90 -2.93 2.50 17.50
CA ILE A 90 -4.33 2.24 17.84
C ILE A 90 -4.53 1.11 18.88
N HIS A 91 -3.46 0.56 19.46
CA HIS A 91 -3.57 -0.48 20.48
C HIS A 91 -4.47 -0.03 21.65
N PRO A 92 -5.40 -0.87 22.16
CA PRO A 92 -5.56 -2.32 21.93
C PRO A 92 -6.58 -2.73 20.84
N VAL A 93 -6.95 -1.84 19.90
CA VAL A 93 -7.91 -2.19 18.85
C VAL A 93 -7.35 -3.35 18.00
N LYS A 94 -8.17 -4.39 17.83
CA LYS A 94 -7.78 -5.60 17.10
C LYS A 94 -8.15 -5.48 15.63
N LEU A 95 -7.13 -5.44 14.78
CA LEU A 95 -7.26 -5.54 13.34
C LEU A 95 -6.88 -6.94 12.85
N SER A 96 -7.41 -7.34 11.69
CA SER A 96 -7.10 -8.63 11.07
C SER A 96 -5.62 -8.74 10.66
N GLY A 97 -4.93 -9.73 11.22
CA GLY A 97 -3.54 -10.06 10.88
C GLY A 97 -3.37 -11.06 9.73
N THR A 98 -4.48 -11.57 9.20
CA THR A 98 -4.54 -12.50 8.05
C THR A 98 -5.54 -11.98 7.02
N PHE A 99 -5.57 -12.62 5.85
CA PHE A 99 -6.65 -12.43 4.89
C PHE A 99 -7.90 -13.19 5.35
N ILE A 100 -9.05 -12.52 5.34
CA ILE A 100 -10.35 -13.11 5.68
C ILE A 100 -11.37 -12.85 4.56
N PRO A 101 -12.44 -13.65 4.43
CA PRO A 101 -13.42 -13.49 3.36
C PRO A 101 -14.16 -12.14 3.37
N LEU A 102 -14.57 -11.70 2.17
CA LEU A 102 -15.56 -10.63 1.94
C LEU A 102 -17.01 -11.17 2.03
N PRO A 103 -18.01 -10.31 2.31
CA PRO A 103 -17.89 -8.89 2.61
C PRO A 103 -17.37 -8.64 4.02
N PHE A 104 -16.60 -7.57 4.18
CA PHE A 104 -16.22 -7.06 5.49
C PHE A 104 -17.27 -6.09 6.02
N THR A 105 -17.62 -6.24 7.30
CA THR A 105 -18.30 -5.18 8.06
C THR A 105 -17.28 -4.50 8.95
N LYS A 106 -17.07 -3.19 8.80
CA LYS A 106 -16.22 -2.39 9.70
C LYS A 106 -16.62 -2.64 11.16
N LYS A 107 -15.67 -3.11 11.97
CA LYS A 107 -15.88 -3.44 13.41
C LYS A 107 -15.12 -2.50 14.35
N TYR A 108 -14.68 -1.35 13.85
CA TYR A 108 -13.93 -0.34 14.60
C TYR A 108 -14.60 1.02 14.42
N ASP A 109 -14.48 1.88 15.44
CA ASP A 109 -14.91 3.27 15.39
C ASP A 109 -13.76 4.13 14.87
N VAL A 110 -13.96 4.79 13.73
CA VAL A 110 -12.95 5.64 13.09
C VAL A 110 -12.57 6.86 13.94
N TYR A 111 -13.46 7.35 14.81
CA TYR A 111 -13.17 8.45 15.72
C TYR A 111 -12.29 7.99 16.87
N ASP A 112 -12.54 6.79 17.42
CA ASP A 112 -11.66 6.17 18.42
C ASP A 112 -10.26 5.90 17.84
N LEU A 113 -10.17 5.43 16.59
CA LEU A 113 -8.88 5.25 15.91
C LEU A 113 -8.12 6.58 15.78
N GLN A 114 -8.81 7.64 15.37
CA GLN A 114 -8.23 8.98 15.24
C GLN A 114 -7.76 9.53 16.60
N GLU A 115 -8.55 9.36 17.67
CA GLU A 115 -8.19 9.81 19.01
C GLU A 115 -6.92 9.09 19.51
N LYS A 116 -6.85 7.76 19.34
CA LYS A 116 -5.65 6.99 19.71
C LYS A 116 -4.43 7.39 18.91
N TRP A 117 -4.60 7.59 17.60
CA TRP A 117 -3.55 8.08 16.73
C TRP A 117 -3.03 9.45 17.21
N ASN A 118 -3.93 10.43 17.43
CA ASN A 118 -3.57 11.77 17.87
C ASN A 118 -2.89 11.76 19.25
N LYS A 119 -3.35 10.91 20.17
CA LYS A 119 -2.71 10.75 21.49
C LYS A 119 -1.26 10.25 21.37
N LYS A 120 -0.96 9.39 20.39
CA LYS A 120 0.39 8.88 20.14
C LYS A 120 1.24 9.82 19.26
N HIS A 121 0.59 10.57 18.38
CA HIS A 121 1.20 11.37 17.32
C HIS A 121 0.51 12.76 17.19
N PRO A 122 0.63 13.64 18.20
CA PRO A 122 -0.21 14.84 18.32
C PRO A 122 -0.03 15.88 17.20
N ASN A 123 1.13 15.91 16.54
CA ASN A 123 1.45 16.87 15.47
C ASN A 123 1.64 16.19 14.11
N PHE A 124 1.07 15.01 13.92
CA PHE A 124 1.23 14.25 12.70
C PHE A 124 -0.09 13.59 12.32
N HIS A 125 -0.68 13.98 11.20
CA HIS A 125 -1.94 13.41 10.73
C HIS A 125 -1.80 11.95 10.25
N GLY A 126 -0.57 11.51 9.96
CA GLY A 126 -0.31 10.18 9.42
C GLY A 126 -0.25 10.18 7.90
N TYR A 127 -0.71 9.09 7.30
CA TYR A 127 -0.68 8.89 5.86
C TYR A 127 -2.07 8.55 5.37
N ASN A 128 -2.47 9.16 4.25
CA ASN A 128 -3.74 8.93 3.58
C ASN A 128 -3.57 8.13 2.27
N CYS A 129 -4.65 7.99 1.51
CA CYS A 129 -4.70 7.33 0.21
C CYS A 129 -3.65 7.89 -0.77
N ARG A 130 -3.59 9.22 -0.95
CA ARG A 130 -2.69 9.89 -1.89
C ARG A 130 -1.23 9.65 -1.56
N ILE A 131 -0.84 9.85 -0.30
CA ILE A 131 0.55 9.65 0.15
C ILE A 131 0.95 8.18 0.00
N THR A 132 0.08 7.26 0.42
CA THR A 132 0.35 5.81 0.34
C THR A 132 0.51 5.35 -1.11
N ALA A 133 -0.41 5.77 -1.99
CA ALA A 133 -0.37 5.40 -3.40
C ALA A 133 0.86 5.98 -4.10
N TYR A 134 1.22 7.24 -3.82
CA TYR A 134 2.41 7.87 -4.39
C TYR A 134 3.73 7.26 -3.89
N SER A 135 3.78 6.86 -2.61
CA SER A 135 4.92 6.14 -2.03
C SER A 135 5.18 4.82 -2.76
N LEU A 136 4.14 4.12 -3.21
CA LEU A 136 4.28 2.89 -3.99
C LEU A 136 4.56 3.16 -5.48
N MET A 137 3.85 4.11 -6.08
CA MET A 137 3.82 4.28 -7.54
C MET A 137 4.85 5.26 -8.10
N GLY A 138 5.36 6.22 -7.33
CA GLY A 138 5.96 7.38 -7.99
C GLY A 138 7.32 7.22 -8.69
N PRO A 139 8.15 6.15 -8.59
CA PRO A 139 9.19 5.89 -9.60
C PRO A 139 8.62 5.66 -11.00
N HIS A 140 7.37 5.20 -11.05
CA HIS A 140 6.67 4.84 -12.26
C HIS A 140 5.81 5.98 -12.77
N ILE A 141 5.84 7.15 -12.12
CA ILE A 141 5.15 8.35 -12.54
C ILE A 141 6.18 9.43 -12.83
N THR A 142 6.22 9.89 -14.08
CA THR A 142 6.97 11.09 -14.46
C THR A 142 6.02 12.28 -14.47
N VAL A 143 6.52 13.44 -14.07
CA VAL A 143 5.79 14.71 -14.11
C VAL A 143 6.57 15.75 -14.90
N GLY A 144 5.87 16.73 -15.45
CA GLY A 144 6.50 17.91 -16.05
C GLY A 144 7.19 18.79 -15.00
N LYS A 145 8.04 19.69 -15.47
CA LYS A 145 8.76 20.66 -14.63
C LYS A 145 7.87 21.79 -14.10
N ASN A 146 6.76 22.06 -14.79
CA ASN A 146 5.83 23.11 -14.41
C ASN A 146 5.09 22.66 -13.15
N PRO A 147 4.97 23.53 -12.13
CA PRO A 147 4.18 23.21 -10.95
C PRO A 147 2.70 23.08 -11.31
N ALA A 148 1.96 22.35 -10.47
CA ALA A 148 0.51 22.31 -10.56
C ALA A 148 -0.04 23.75 -10.44
N PRO A 149 -1.14 24.07 -11.14
CA PRO A 149 -1.84 25.34 -10.91
C PRO A 149 -2.21 25.49 -9.44
N THR A 150 -2.20 26.71 -8.92
CA THR A 150 -2.73 26.96 -7.57
C THR A 150 -4.22 26.62 -7.56
N PRO A 151 -4.67 25.66 -6.73
CA PRO A 151 -6.08 25.32 -6.63
C PRO A 151 -6.84 26.44 -5.90
N ALA A 152 -8.13 26.59 -6.18
CA ALA A 152 -8.95 27.61 -5.52
C ALA A 152 -9.13 27.37 -4.01
N HIS A 153 -9.00 26.11 -3.57
CA HIS A 153 -8.95 25.72 -2.16
C HIS A 153 -7.70 24.87 -1.92
N PRO A 154 -7.10 24.93 -0.72
CA PRO A 154 -5.90 24.16 -0.39
C PRO A 154 -6.23 22.67 -0.16
N ASP A 155 -6.56 21.97 -1.24
CA ASP A 155 -7.01 20.56 -1.31
C ASP A 155 -5.96 19.51 -0.88
N LEU A 156 -4.69 19.92 -0.80
CA LEU A 156 -3.54 19.09 -0.40
C LEU A 156 -2.91 19.50 0.93
N PHE A 157 -3.50 20.43 1.69
CA PHE A 157 -2.88 20.98 2.91
C PHE A 157 -2.47 19.91 3.93
N LEU A 158 -3.37 18.97 4.24
CA LEU A 158 -3.07 17.89 5.21
C LEU A 158 -1.98 16.95 4.69
N ASP A 159 -1.92 16.73 3.38
CA ASP A 159 -0.88 15.91 2.74
C ASP A 159 0.48 16.60 2.84
N GLU A 160 0.52 17.90 2.53
CA GLU A 160 1.72 18.72 2.62
C GLU A 160 2.26 18.77 4.06
N GLU A 161 1.41 19.00 5.05
CA GLU A 161 1.82 18.99 6.47
C GLU A 161 2.29 17.60 6.93
N SER A 162 1.62 16.53 6.49
CA SER A 162 2.03 15.17 6.81
C SER A 162 3.41 14.82 6.23
N LEU A 163 3.64 15.17 4.96
CA LEU A 163 4.90 14.93 4.25
C LEU A 163 6.04 15.82 4.73
N LYS A 164 5.72 17.00 5.26
CA LYS A 164 6.69 17.88 5.95
C LYS A 164 7.11 17.29 7.30
N THR A 165 6.16 16.72 8.05
CA THR A 165 6.45 16.09 9.34
C THR A 165 7.18 14.76 9.18
N ASP A 166 6.81 13.93 8.20
CA ASP A 166 7.52 12.68 7.89
C ASP A 166 7.64 12.48 6.35
N PRO A 167 8.83 12.75 5.76
CA PRO A 167 9.06 12.61 4.33
C PRO A 167 9.35 11.16 3.91
N SER A 168 9.22 10.16 4.80
CA SER A 168 9.55 8.76 4.47
C SER A 168 8.68 8.13 3.38
N ALA A 169 7.57 8.76 3.01
CA ALA A 169 6.77 8.40 1.83
C ALA A 169 7.33 8.94 0.49
N LEU A 170 8.27 9.89 0.53
CA LEU A 170 8.88 10.54 -0.64
C LEU A 170 10.31 10.04 -0.87
N ILE A 171 10.47 8.75 -1.13
CA ILE A 171 11.81 8.15 -1.30
C ILE A 171 12.29 8.17 -2.75
N GLY A 172 13.62 8.15 -2.95
CA GLY A 172 14.22 7.98 -4.28
C GLY A 172 14.10 9.21 -5.20
N GLY A 173 14.26 10.42 -4.65
CA GLY A 173 14.25 11.66 -5.43
C GLY A 173 12.86 12.21 -5.75
N GLN A 174 11.81 11.57 -5.23
CA GLN A 174 10.45 12.11 -5.27
C GLN A 174 10.39 13.42 -4.50
N ASN A 175 9.61 14.36 -5.01
CA ASN A 175 9.39 15.64 -4.37
C ASN A 175 7.90 15.98 -4.30
N ILE A 176 7.59 16.95 -3.46
CA ILE A 176 6.23 17.42 -3.22
C ILE A 176 5.60 18.07 -4.46
N ASN A 177 6.38 18.70 -5.36
CA ASN A 177 5.84 19.31 -6.57
C ASN A 177 5.30 18.27 -7.55
N ALA A 178 5.97 17.12 -7.66
CA ALA A 178 5.49 15.99 -8.44
C ALA A 178 4.22 15.38 -7.85
N PHE A 179 4.17 15.24 -6.53
CA PHE A 179 2.94 14.86 -5.82
C PHE A 179 1.79 15.81 -6.15
N LYS A 180 2.00 17.13 -6.04
CA LYS A 180 0.99 18.16 -6.35
C LYS A 180 0.52 18.10 -7.80
N ASN A 181 1.42 17.88 -8.76
CA ASN A 181 1.05 17.73 -10.18
C ASN A 181 0.05 16.60 -10.45
N ILE A 182 0.12 15.52 -9.67
CA ILE A 182 -0.79 14.39 -9.80
C ILE A 182 -2.13 14.68 -9.10
N PHE A 183 -2.09 15.20 -7.86
CA PHE A 183 -3.25 15.19 -6.96
C PHE A 183 -4.01 16.52 -6.83
N THR A 184 -3.47 17.65 -7.29
CA THR A 184 -4.18 18.94 -7.26
C THR A 184 -5.42 18.90 -8.14
N THR A 185 -6.53 19.49 -7.66
CA THR A 185 -7.82 19.52 -8.38
C THR A 185 -7.69 20.08 -9.80
N ILE A 186 -8.65 19.71 -10.65
CA ILE A 186 -8.69 20.02 -12.07
C ILE A 186 -9.99 20.78 -12.35
N PRO A 187 -9.93 22.06 -12.71
CA PRO A 187 -11.13 22.81 -13.12
C PRO A 187 -11.84 22.11 -14.29
N THR A 188 -13.17 22.07 -14.24
CA THR A 188 -14.01 21.53 -15.30
C THR A 188 -15.16 22.51 -15.61
N THR A 189 -15.93 22.22 -16.66
CA THR A 189 -17.17 22.93 -16.96
C THR A 189 -18.33 22.31 -16.17
N HIS A 190 -19.36 23.09 -15.87
CA HIS A 190 -20.60 22.58 -15.27
C HIS A 190 -21.27 21.52 -16.14
N THR A 191 -21.09 20.24 -15.79
CA THR A 191 -21.66 19.11 -16.53
C THR A 191 -21.70 17.85 -15.67
N THR A 192 -22.64 16.95 -15.98
CA THR A 192 -22.69 15.59 -15.43
C THR A 192 -22.08 14.54 -16.36
N SER A 193 -21.56 14.96 -17.53
CA SER A 193 -20.95 14.10 -18.54
C SER A 193 -19.62 13.51 -18.03
N THR A 194 -19.61 12.22 -17.68
CA THR A 194 -18.38 11.54 -17.28
C THR A 194 -17.37 11.46 -18.42
N LYS A 195 -17.83 11.40 -19.68
CA LYS A 195 -16.95 11.49 -20.85
C LYS A 195 -16.17 12.80 -20.85
N THR A 196 -16.85 13.92 -20.65
CA THR A 196 -16.21 15.24 -20.56
C THR A 196 -15.23 15.27 -19.40
N HIS A 197 -15.58 14.70 -18.25
CA HIS A 197 -14.67 14.63 -17.10
C HIS A 197 -13.42 13.79 -17.35
N VAL A 198 -13.54 12.64 -18.02
CA VAL A 198 -12.38 11.81 -18.42
C VAL A 198 -11.46 12.60 -19.35
N GLU A 199 -12.01 13.23 -20.39
CA GLU A 199 -11.24 14.04 -21.34
C GLU A 199 -10.53 15.22 -20.65
N THR A 200 -11.23 15.90 -19.72
CA THR A 200 -10.67 16.98 -18.89
C THR A 200 -9.51 16.50 -18.02
N VAL A 201 -9.64 15.36 -17.33
CA VAL A 201 -8.57 14.78 -16.50
C VAL A 201 -7.36 14.43 -17.36
N GLN A 202 -7.57 13.76 -18.49
CA GLN A 202 -6.49 13.36 -19.40
C GLN A 202 -5.75 14.58 -19.97
N ALA A 203 -6.48 15.62 -20.39
CA ALA A 203 -5.89 16.86 -20.88
C ALA A 203 -5.06 17.58 -19.80
N ALA A 204 -5.58 17.65 -18.56
CA ALA A 204 -4.89 18.29 -17.45
C ALA A 204 -3.61 17.55 -17.07
N TRP A 205 -3.66 16.22 -16.91
CA TRP A 205 -2.48 15.41 -16.63
C TRP A 205 -1.44 15.46 -17.75
N LYS A 206 -1.87 15.43 -19.02
CA LYS A 206 -0.98 15.66 -20.16
C LYS A 206 -0.28 17.02 -20.09
N LYS A 207 -1.01 18.10 -19.78
CA LYS A 207 -0.44 19.45 -19.63
C LYS A 207 0.55 19.54 -18.46
N ARG A 208 0.30 18.80 -17.37
CA ARG A 208 1.19 18.68 -16.20
C ARG A 208 2.35 17.70 -16.44
N GLY A 209 2.43 17.09 -17.63
CA GLY A 209 3.47 16.11 -17.98
C GLY A 209 3.40 14.81 -17.18
N VAL A 210 2.23 14.48 -16.62
CA VAL A 210 2.00 13.23 -15.88
C VAL A 210 1.98 12.07 -16.88
N THR A 211 2.91 11.13 -16.72
CA THR A 211 2.99 9.92 -17.55
C THR A 211 3.34 8.72 -16.68
N PHE A 212 2.88 7.53 -17.09
CA PHE A 212 3.07 6.29 -16.33
C PHE A 212 3.98 5.33 -17.09
N THR A 213 5.02 4.83 -16.43
CA THR A 213 5.97 3.89 -17.05
C THR A 213 5.46 2.44 -17.01
N GLY A 214 5.79 1.66 -18.03
CA GLY A 214 5.39 0.24 -18.13
C GLY A 214 6.27 -0.77 -17.37
N ASN A 215 7.27 -0.30 -16.61
CA ASN A 215 8.28 -1.18 -15.99
C ASN A 215 7.77 -1.92 -14.74
N THR A 216 6.52 -1.69 -14.35
CA THR A 216 5.84 -2.37 -13.24
C THR A 216 4.48 -2.86 -13.68
N LYS A 217 3.95 -3.89 -13.00
CA LYS A 217 2.54 -4.30 -13.11
C LYS A 217 1.64 -3.43 -12.23
N ALA A 218 2.19 -2.67 -11.28
CA ALA A 218 1.42 -1.79 -10.42
C ALA A 218 0.70 -0.70 -11.22
N ARG A 219 -0.53 -0.39 -10.82
CA ARG A 219 -1.38 0.63 -11.46
C ARG A 219 -1.93 1.57 -10.41
N LEU A 220 -1.83 2.87 -10.64
CA LEU A 220 -2.49 3.87 -9.83
C LEU A 220 -3.98 3.82 -10.16
N ILE A 221 -4.82 3.57 -9.16
CA ILE A 221 -6.27 3.65 -9.33
C ILE A 221 -6.73 4.95 -8.68
N SER A 222 -7.38 5.83 -9.44
CA SER A 222 -7.83 7.14 -8.97
C SER A 222 -9.33 7.30 -9.19
N VAL A 223 -10.08 7.47 -8.10
CA VAL A 223 -11.51 7.78 -8.12
C VAL A 223 -11.65 9.29 -8.09
N PHE A 224 -11.99 9.87 -9.24
CA PHE A 224 -12.30 11.30 -9.34
C PHE A 224 -13.76 11.55 -9.03
N GLN A 225 -14.01 12.60 -8.24
CA GLN A 225 -15.33 13.12 -7.90
C GLN A 225 -15.51 14.51 -8.48
N HIS A 226 -16.77 14.86 -8.75
CA HIS A 226 -17.18 16.18 -9.23
C HIS A 226 -17.67 17.02 -8.05
N ASN A 227 -17.04 18.16 -7.84
CA ASN A 227 -17.55 19.21 -6.98
C ASN A 227 -18.23 20.27 -7.85
N ASN A 228 -19.40 20.74 -7.42
CA ASN A 228 -20.16 21.80 -8.07
C ASN A 228 -20.79 22.79 -7.06
N ILE A 229 -20.36 22.75 -5.80
CA ILE A 229 -20.94 23.58 -4.73
C ILE A 229 -20.49 25.03 -4.90
N ASP A 230 -19.18 25.26 -4.86
CA ASP A 230 -18.59 26.60 -4.99
C ASP A 230 -17.98 26.85 -6.37
N LYS A 231 -17.59 25.78 -7.06
CA LYS A 231 -16.96 25.77 -8.39
C LYS A 231 -17.06 24.38 -8.99
N ASP A 232 -17.02 24.30 -10.31
CA ASP A 232 -16.91 23.03 -11.03
C ASP A 232 -15.44 22.58 -11.11
N ASP A 233 -15.08 21.60 -10.29
CA ASP A 233 -13.78 20.95 -10.37
C ASP A 233 -13.83 19.44 -10.09
N LEU A 234 -12.78 18.77 -10.56
CA LEU A 234 -12.56 17.34 -10.40
C LEU A 234 -11.41 17.13 -9.41
N PHE A 235 -11.64 16.30 -8.41
CA PHE A 235 -10.63 15.97 -7.41
C PHE A 235 -10.59 14.47 -7.16
N ILE A 236 -9.43 13.97 -6.75
CA ILE A 236 -9.28 12.56 -6.37
C ILE A 236 -9.87 12.39 -4.98
N GLY A 237 -11.09 11.87 -4.89
CA GLY A 237 -11.76 11.52 -3.64
C GLY A 237 -11.15 10.28 -2.98
N HIS A 238 -10.59 9.37 -3.79
CA HIS A 238 -9.84 8.22 -3.31
C HIS A 238 -8.81 7.71 -4.31
N THR A 239 -7.74 7.11 -3.81
CA THR A 239 -6.76 6.44 -4.64
C THR A 239 -6.11 5.25 -3.93
N GLY A 240 -5.70 4.27 -4.71
CA GLY A 240 -4.93 3.11 -4.23
C GLY A 240 -4.08 2.54 -5.36
N VAL A 241 -3.47 1.39 -5.10
CA VAL A 241 -2.60 0.72 -6.08
C VAL A 241 -3.11 -0.68 -6.35
N ALA A 242 -3.36 -0.99 -7.62
CA ALA A 242 -3.77 -2.30 -8.09
C ALA A 242 -2.60 -3.08 -8.69
N PHE A 243 -2.58 -4.39 -8.48
CA PHE A 243 -1.58 -5.32 -8.98
C PHE A 243 -2.30 -6.50 -9.66
N PRO A 244 -2.29 -6.57 -11.00
CA PRO A 244 -2.85 -7.72 -11.71
C PRO A 244 -2.01 -8.97 -11.43
N GLN A 245 -2.69 -10.04 -11.05
CA GLN A 245 -2.14 -11.38 -10.89
C GLN A 245 -2.13 -12.11 -12.24
N ASN A 246 -1.35 -13.17 -12.36
CA ASN A 246 -1.22 -13.91 -13.63
C ASN A 246 -2.52 -14.67 -14.02
N ASP A 247 -3.45 -14.86 -13.09
CA ASP A 247 -4.71 -15.59 -13.27
C ASP A 247 -5.93 -14.66 -13.42
N GLY A 248 -5.70 -13.39 -13.75
CA GLY A 248 -6.75 -12.39 -13.98
C GLY A 248 -7.25 -11.68 -12.72
N ARG A 249 -6.88 -12.18 -11.53
CA ARG A 249 -7.22 -11.54 -10.25
C ARG A 249 -6.49 -10.21 -10.08
N VAL A 250 -7.03 -9.36 -9.21
CA VAL A 250 -6.46 -8.04 -8.92
C VAL A 250 -6.32 -7.86 -7.42
N LEU A 251 -5.08 -7.68 -6.96
CA LEU A 251 -4.81 -7.26 -5.59
C LEU A 251 -4.85 -5.74 -5.53
N PHE A 252 -5.58 -5.17 -4.59
CA PHE A 252 -5.69 -3.72 -4.40
C PHE A 252 -5.21 -3.35 -2.99
N VAL A 253 -4.28 -2.40 -2.90
CA VAL A 253 -3.76 -1.86 -1.65
C VAL A 253 -4.23 -0.42 -1.52
N GLU A 254 -4.82 -0.09 -0.37
CA GLU A 254 -5.36 1.24 -0.12
C GLU A 254 -5.20 1.66 1.35
N LYS A 255 -5.30 2.96 1.55
CA LYS A 255 -5.41 3.60 2.86
C LYS A 255 -6.60 4.55 2.77
N LEU A 256 -7.77 4.16 3.29
CA LEU A 256 -9.04 4.84 3.01
C LEU A 256 -9.02 6.33 3.41
N ALA A 257 -8.48 6.63 4.59
CA ALA A 257 -8.33 7.98 5.12
C ALA A 257 -7.20 7.98 6.16
N PHE A 258 -6.81 9.14 6.70
CA PHE A 258 -5.78 9.23 7.75
C PHE A 258 -6.10 8.34 8.97
N GLN A 259 -7.35 8.37 9.42
CA GLN A 259 -7.88 7.64 10.57
C GLN A 259 -8.19 6.15 10.33
N GLU A 260 -8.24 5.70 9.08
CA GLU A 260 -8.61 4.32 8.77
C GLU A 260 -7.39 3.42 8.57
N PRO A 261 -7.47 2.12 8.89
CA PRO A 261 -6.36 1.19 8.68
C PRO A 261 -5.98 1.05 7.21
N TYR A 262 -4.76 0.56 6.98
CA TYR A 262 -4.36 0.05 5.67
C TYR A 262 -5.20 -1.17 5.33
N VAL A 263 -5.59 -1.29 4.07
CA VAL A 263 -6.41 -2.40 3.58
C VAL A 263 -5.74 -2.98 2.35
N THR A 264 -5.82 -4.30 2.23
CA THR A 264 -5.47 -5.02 1.02
C THR A 264 -6.56 -6.02 0.69
N THR A 265 -7.05 -5.99 -0.55
CA THR A 265 -8.19 -6.81 -1.00
C THR A 265 -7.85 -7.52 -2.30
N MET A 266 -8.15 -8.81 -2.38
CA MET A 266 -8.01 -9.62 -3.60
C MET A 266 -9.37 -9.75 -4.29
N PHE A 267 -9.51 -9.13 -5.46
CA PHE A 267 -10.68 -9.20 -6.33
C PHE A 267 -10.50 -10.25 -7.43
N ALA A 268 -11.60 -10.80 -7.95
CA ALA A 268 -11.54 -11.77 -9.04
C ALA A 268 -11.07 -11.14 -10.36
N ASN A 269 -11.34 -9.85 -10.58
CA ASN A 269 -10.99 -9.11 -11.79
C ASN A 269 -11.12 -7.59 -11.57
N ARG A 270 -10.81 -6.80 -12.61
CA ARG A 270 -10.94 -5.33 -12.62
C ARG A 270 -12.37 -4.84 -12.43
N THR A 271 -13.36 -5.52 -13.01
CA THR A 271 -14.77 -5.16 -12.88
C THR A 271 -15.24 -5.22 -11.43
N GLU A 272 -14.82 -6.23 -10.66
CA GLU A 272 -15.14 -6.30 -9.23
C GLU A 272 -14.49 -5.17 -8.42
N LEU A 273 -13.22 -4.82 -8.71
CA LEU A 273 -12.56 -3.68 -8.10
C LEU A 273 -13.28 -2.37 -8.42
N ALA A 274 -13.66 -2.16 -9.69
CA ALA A 274 -14.42 -0.99 -10.10
C ALA A 274 -15.78 -0.92 -9.39
N ASN A 275 -16.53 -2.02 -9.34
CA ASN A 275 -17.81 -2.10 -8.63
C ASN A 275 -17.67 -1.81 -7.12
N TYR A 276 -16.60 -2.31 -6.49
CA TYR A 276 -16.28 -2.01 -5.10
C TYR A 276 -16.10 -0.50 -4.89
N LEU A 277 -15.28 0.14 -5.72
CA LEU A 277 -15.01 1.58 -5.62
C LEU A 277 -16.27 2.42 -5.94
N PHE A 278 -17.03 2.08 -6.98
CA PHE A 278 -18.30 2.76 -7.28
C PHE A 278 -19.26 2.67 -6.10
N LYS A 279 -19.45 1.49 -5.51
CA LYS A 279 -20.35 1.33 -4.36
C LYS A 279 -19.95 2.21 -3.16
N GLN A 280 -18.66 2.48 -2.98
CA GLN A 280 -18.16 3.30 -1.87
C GLN A 280 -18.24 4.80 -2.15
N TYR A 281 -18.06 5.22 -3.40
CA TYR A 281 -17.82 6.62 -3.76
C TYR A 281 -18.85 7.23 -4.72
N ASP A 282 -19.90 6.49 -5.08
CA ASP A 282 -21.00 6.99 -5.89
C ASP A 282 -21.87 7.96 -5.08
N LEU A 283 -21.51 9.25 -5.17
CA LEU A 283 -22.26 10.38 -4.63
C LEU A 283 -23.13 11.06 -5.70
N ASN A 284 -23.36 10.39 -6.84
CA ASN A 284 -24.10 10.96 -7.96
C ASN A 284 -25.49 11.44 -7.54
N ASN A 285 -25.79 12.69 -7.87
CA ASN A 285 -27.12 13.25 -7.73
C ASN A 285 -27.35 14.25 -8.87
N PRO A 286 -27.91 13.79 -10.00
CA PRO A 286 -28.15 14.65 -11.17
C PRO A 286 -29.07 15.83 -10.86
N ASP A 287 -30.01 15.69 -9.94
CA ASP A 287 -30.92 16.77 -9.52
C ASP A 287 -30.16 17.90 -8.79
N LEU A 288 -29.00 17.58 -8.21
CA LEU A 288 -28.06 18.53 -7.63
C LEU A 288 -26.91 18.88 -8.58
N GLY A 289 -26.94 18.44 -9.84
CA GLY A 289 -25.86 18.64 -10.83
C GLY A 289 -24.57 17.87 -10.54
N LEU A 290 -24.57 16.93 -9.60
CA LEU A 290 -23.42 16.10 -9.27
C LEU A 290 -23.27 14.98 -10.32
N ALA A 291 -22.04 14.77 -10.78
CA ALA A 291 -21.73 13.71 -11.73
C ALA A 291 -21.40 12.39 -11.00
N LYS A 292 -21.57 11.27 -11.70
CA LYS A 292 -21.01 9.99 -11.27
C LYS A 292 -19.49 10.09 -11.14
N PRO A 293 -18.86 9.39 -10.17
CA PRO A 293 -17.42 9.33 -10.10
C PRO A 293 -16.85 8.66 -11.36
N ILE A 294 -15.63 9.04 -11.74
CA ILE A 294 -14.87 8.33 -12.78
C ILE A 294 -13.69 7.63 -12.13
N ILE A 295 -13.43 6.39 -12.56
CA ILE A 295 -12.31 5.60 -12.04
C ILE A 295 -11.26 5.50 -13.14
N MET A 296 -10.09 6.07 -12.88
CA MET A 296 -8.95 6.02 -13.79
C MET A 296 -7.97 4.93 -13.34
N GLU A 297 -7.53 4.07 -14.25
CA GLU A 297 -6.35 3.20 -14.10
C GLU A 297 -5.18 3.85 -14.83
N ASN A 298 -4.21 4.37 -14.08
CA ASN A 298 -3.24 5.33 -14.58
C ASN A 298 -3.97 6.48 -15.32
N ASP A 299 -3.55 6.85 -16.52
CA ASP A 299 -4.11 7.91 -17.36
C ASP A 299 -5.31 7.49 -18.23
N LYS A 300 -5.89 6.31 -18.01
CA LYS A 300 -7.01 5.78 -18.79
C LYS A 300 -8.22 5.51 -17.92
N LEU A 301 -9.41 5.64 -18.48
CA LEU A 301 -10.63 5.15 -17.84
C LEU A 301 -10.48 3.64 -17.57
N MET A 302 -10.76 3.22 -16.35
CA MET A 302 -10.60 1.83 -15.93
C MET A 302 -11.63 0.93 -16.63
N GLU A 303 -11.16 -0.19 -17.16
CA GLU A 303 -12.03 -1.21 -17.75
C GLU A 303 -13.00 -1.77 -16.69
N GLY A 304 -14.27 -1.91 -17.05
CA GLY A 304 -15.31 -2.41 -16.16
C GLY A 304 -15.87 -1.38 -15.18
N ALA A 305 -15.36 -0.14 -15.17
CA ALA A 305 -16.09 0.98 -14.58
C ALA A 305 -17.43 1.13 -15.33
N PRO A 306 -18.58 1.22 -14.63
CA PRO A 306 -19.84 1.64 -15.23
C PRO A 306 -19.60 2.86 -16.13
N SER A 307 -19.69 2.67 -17.43
CA SER A 307 -19.57 3.75 -18.39
C SER A 307 -20.73 4.73 -18.18
N ALA A 308 -20.52 6.00 -18.52
CA ALA A 308 -21.67 6.86 -18.83
C ALA A 308 -22.55 6.13 -19.83
N ALA A 309 -23.79 5.86 -19.43
CA ALA A 309 -24.88 5.86 -20.38
C ALA A 309 -25.19 7.33 -20.69
#